data_AF-A0A9Q0W4B9-F1
#
_entry.id   AF-A0A9Q0W4B9-F1
#
_cell.length_a   1.000
_cell.length_b   1.000
_cell.length_c   1.000
_cell.angle_alpha   90.00
_cell.angle_beta   90.00
_cell.angle_gamma   90.00
#
_symmetry.space_group_name_H-M   'P 1'
#
loop_
_entity.id
_entity.type
_entity.pdbx_description
1 polymer ?
#
loop_
_entity_poly.entity_id
_entity_poly.type
_entity_poly.pdbx_seq_one_letter_code
_entity_poly.pdbx_strand_id
1 'polypeptide(L)'
;MEAATATVIGSSIGISRPAKSVAGLGFLATNKQDFVRFPIKRHSSVSYSKPGHRRVAYGSRRCMAVRASSSSSSDSSGSIVPIAPLQLESPIGQFLSQILVSHPHLVPAAVEQQLEQLQTDRDAEKQKEEPSATGTDLALFRRIAEVKANERRKVLEEILYALVVQKFMDANVSLIPTIAHSSTESAGQVDAWPSQDEKLEQLHSPEAYEMIQNHLALILGNRVDDSTAVAQISKLRVGQVYAASVMYGYFLKRVDQRFQLEKTMKILPNAVDERESDINEAVGQDVKPGGQGLSYQVLSSHPEASSGGISPGGFAHGLKSSRLRNYVMAFDGETLQRYATIRSKEAVIIIEKHTEALFGRPEIVITPQGTIDTSKDEQVKISFGGLKRLALEAVTFGSFLWDVESYVDSRYHFVLN
;
A
#
# COMPACT_ATOMS: atom_id res chain seq x y z
N MET A 1 19.95 4.29 -84.32
CA MET A 1 21.23 4.30 -83.58
C MET A 1 21.03 5.26 -82.41
N GLU A 2 20.34 4.74 -81.41
CA GLU A 2 20.89 4.28 -80.12
C GLU A 2 20.86 5.43 -79.10
N ALA A 3 19.80 5.41 -78.29
CA ALA A 3 19.64 6.22 -77.09
C ALA A 3 19.61 5.26 -75.90
N ALA A 4 20.40 5.60 -74.89
CA ALA A 4 20.73 4.79 -73.74
C ALA A 4 19.64 4.80 -72.64
N THR A 5 19.49 3.65 -71.98
CA THR A 5 19.36 3.39 -70.52
C THR A 5 18.51 4.34 -69.64
N ALA A 6 17.64 3.92 -68.72
CA ALA A 6 17.39 2.64 -68.07
C ALA A 6 15.98 2.65 -67.44
N THR A 7 15.43 1.47 -67.18
CA THR A 7 14.04 1.23 -66.76
C THR A 7 14.02 0.36 -65.50
N VAL A 8 13.36 0.90 -64.46
CA VAL A 8 12.35 0.27 -63.59
C VAL A 8 12.72 -0.80 -62.54
N ILE A 9 12.05 -0.57 -61.41
CA ILE A 9 11.82 -1.31 -60.17
C ILE A 9 11.16 -2.67 -60.39
N GLY A 10 11.53 -3.67 -59.58
CA GLY A 10 10.79 -4.93 -59.42
C GLY A 10 11.08 -5.58 -58.06
N SER A 11 10.03 -5.81 -57.29
CA SER A 11 9.99 -6.37 -55.92
C SER A 11 10.02 -7.90 -55.90
N SER A 12 10.50 -8.53 -54.80
CA SER A 12 9.75 -9.59 -54.08
C SER A 12 10.53 -10.26 -52.92
N ILE A 13 9.85 -10.36 -51.77
CA ILE A 13 9.70 -11.53 -50.85
C ILE A 13 10.89 -12.01 -49.99
N GLY A 14 10.60 -12.11 -48.68
CA GLY A 14 11.16 -13.11 -47.76
C GLY A 14 11.71 -12.51 -46.45
N ILE A 15 11.32 -13.08 -45.29
CA ILE A 15 11.99 -13.10 -43.95
C ILE A 15 10.88 -13.48 -42.93
N SER A 16 10.68 -14.76 -42.63
CA SER A 16 11.39 -15.64 -41.67
C SER A 16 10.97 -15.44 -40.20
N ARG A 17 10.40 -16.50 -39.65
CA ARG A 17 10.01 -16.74 -38.24
C ARG A 17 11.24 -17.17 -37.42
N PRO A 18 11.30 -16.87 -36.12
CA PRO A 18 11.70 -17.90 -35.13
C PRO A 18 10.79 -17.86 -33.88
N ALA A 19 10.21 -18.96 -33.43
CA ALA A 19 10.76 -20.09 -32.66
C ALA A 19 10.67 -19.85 -31.14
N LYS A 20 9.83 -20.69 -30.52
CA LYS A 20 9.60 -20.81 -29.07
C LYS A 20 10.83 -21.40 -28.40
N SER A 21 11.17 -20.93 -27.21
CA SER A 21 11.97 -21.70 -26.26
C SER A 21 11.32 -21.68 -24.88
N VAL A 22 11.04 -22.88 -24.41
CA VAL A 22 10.61 -23.24 -23.07
C VAL A 22 11.86 -23.26 -22.19
N ALA A 23 11.81 -22.55 -21.06
CA ALA A 23 12.72 -22.79 -19.95
C ALA A 23 11.88 -22.76 -18.67
N GLY A 24 11.66 -23.94 -18.10
CA GLY A 24 11.14 -24.08 -16.74
C GLY A 24 12.18 -23.62 -15.73
N LEU A 25 11.71 -23.06 -14.62
CA LEU A 25 12.54 -22.83 -13.45
C LEU A 25 11.92 -23.58 -12.26
N GLY A 26 12.66 -24.57 -11.78
CA GLY A 26 12.34 -25.34 -10.59
C GLY A 26 12.67 -24.60 -9.30
N PHE A 27 11.90 -24.95 -8.27
CA PHE A 27 12.23 -25.00 -6.84
C PHE A 27 13.31 -24.07 -6.27
N LEU A 28 12.90 -23.23 -5.32
CA LEU A 28 13.78 -22.68 -4.29
C LEU A 28 13.27 -23.08 -2.90
N ALA A 29 14.06 -23.91 -2.25
CA ALA A 29 14.13 -23.99 -0.80
C ALA A 29 15.54 -23.57 -0.36
N THR A 30 15.59 -22.94 0.81
CA THR A 30 16.75 -22.64 1.67
C THR A 30 17.48 -21.29 1.50
N ASN A 31 17.11 -20.41 2.46
CA ASN A 31 17.98 -19.76 3.44
C ASN A 31 18.79 -18.49 3.08
N LYS A 32 18.58 -17.49 3.95
CA LYS A 32 19.31 -16.23 4.20
C LYS A 32 19.28 -15.12 3.15
N GLN A 33 18.69 -14.01 3.62
CA GLN A 33 18.91 -12.61 3.22
C GLN A 33 18.84 -12.33 1.73
N ASP A 34 17.64 -11.98 1.25
CA ASP A 34 17.47 -10.90 0.28
C ASP A 34 16.01 -10.45 0.27
N PHE A 35 15.77 -9.20 0.66
CA PHE A 35 14.47 -8.56 0.52
C PHE A 35 14.14 -8.44 -0.96
N VAL A 36 12.92 -8.82 -1.32
CA VAL A 36 12.35 -8.68 -2.66
C VAL A 36 12.48 -7.21 -3.11
N ARG A 37 13.41 -6.98 -4.05
CA ARG A 37 13.71 -5.66 -4.61
C ARG A 37 12.76 -5.41 -5.78
N PHE A 38 11.67 -4.69 -5.52
CA PHE A 38 10.82 -4.18 -6.60
C PHE A 38 11.49 -2.97 -7.29
N PRO A 39 11.49 -2.88 -8.63
CA PRO A 39 12.15 -1.79 -9.33
C PRO A 39 11.27 -0.54 -9.28
N ILE A 40 11.53 0.35 -8.32
CA ILE A 40 11.02 1.74 -8.37
C ILE A 40 11.85 2.49 -9.40
N LYS A 41 11.28 2.73 -10.59
CA LYS A 41 11.83 3.71 -11.54
C LYS A 41 11.76 5.09 -10.89
N ARG A 42 12.90 5.59 -10.40
CA ARG A 42 13.03 6.96 -9.88
C ARG A 42 13.21 7.95 -11.03
N HIS A 43 12.33 8.94 -11.09
CA HIS A 43 12.53 10.13 -11.92
C HIS A 43 13.54 11.05 -11.22
N SER A 44 14.72 11.25 -11.83
CA SER A 44 15.73 12.19 -11.35
C SER A 44 15.44 13.59 -11.90
N SER A 45 15.08 14.54 -11.03
CA SER A 45 15.10 15.96 -11.36
C SER A 45 16.53 16.50 -11.24
N VAL A 46 17.16 16.81 -12.38
CA VAL A 46 18.48 17.43 -12.45
C VAL A 46 18.32 18.93 -12.23
N SER A 47 18.88 19.46 -11.13
CA SER A 47 18.99 20.90 -10.90
C SER A 47 20.27 21.43 -11.53
N TYR A 48 20.14 22.30 -12.54
CA TYR A 48 21.28 23.02 -13.13
C TYR A 48 21.65 24.23 -12.26
N SER A 49 22.85 24.22 -11.69
CA SER A 49 23.48 25.39 -11.08
C SER A 49 24.07 26.30 -12.16
N LYS A 50 23.64 27.56 -12.21
CA LYS A 50 24.26 28.60 -13.06
C LYS A 50 25.28 29.43 -12.25
N PRO A 51 26.37 29.87 -12.89
CA PRO A 51 27.54 30.42 -12.20
C PRO A 51 27.40 31.92 -11.90
N GLY A 52 28.07 32.34 -10.82
CA GLY A 52 28.03 33.70 -10.29
C GLY A 52 28.81 34.72 -11.13
N HIS A 53 28.26 35.93 -11.20
CA HIS A 53 28.96 37.12 -11.68
C HIS A 53 29.17 38.13 -10.54
N ARG A 54 30.45 38.48 -10.32
CA ARG A 54 30.89 39.69 -9.61
C ARG A 54 30.47 40.93 -10.40
N ARG A 55 29.95 41.96 -9.70
CA ARG A 55 30.47 43.34 -9.74
C ARG A 55 29.78 44.28 -8.73
N VAL A 56 30.63 44.94 -7.94
CA VAL A 56 30.67 46.36 -7.48
C VAL A 56 29.34 47.14 -7.40
N ALA A 57 29.00 47.63 -6.20
CA ALA A 57 27.95 48.61 -5.99
C ALA A 57 28.51 49.91 -5.38
N TYR A 58 28.28 51.02 -6.09
CA TYR A 58 28.35 52.40 -5.60
C TYR A 58 26.98 52.78 -5.00
N GLY A 59 27.00 53.63 -3.97
CA GLY A 59 26.06 54.77 -3.85
C GLY A 59 24.64 54.51 -3.33
N SER A 60 24.47 54.78 -2.03
CA SER A 60 23.28 55.30 -1.33
C SER A 60 22.07 55.73 -2.17
N ARG A 61 20.91 55.11 -1.93
CA ARG A 61 19.59 55.79 -1.79
C ARG A 61 18.70 54.99 -0.83
N ARG A 62 18.19 55.66 0.20
CA ARG A 62 17.15 55.14 1.11
C ARG A 62 15.86 54.96 0.32
N CYS A 63 15.40 53.73 0.16
CA CYS A 63 14.02 53.41 -0.24
C CYS A 63 13.40 52.61 0.90
N MET A 64 12.33 53.12 1.49
CA MET A 64 11.51 52.35 2.43
C MET A 64 10.87 51.19 1.66
N ALA A 65 11.35 49.97 1.90
CA ALA A 65 10.68 48.76 1.47
C ALA A 65 9.64 48.39 2.55
N VAL A 66 8.36 48.55 2.23
CA VAL A 66 7.28 47.98 3.02
C VAL A 66 7.31 46.46 2.78
N ARG A 67 7.83 45.73 3.76
CA ARG A 67 7.71 44.27 3.85
C ARG A 67 6.28 43.96 4.27
N ALA A 68 5.49 43.40 3.36
CA ALA A 68 4.29 42.68 3.74
C ALA A 68 4.74 41.39 4.45
N SER A 69 4.91 41.47 5.76
CA SER A 69 4.94 40.30 6.62
C SER A 69 3.52 39.76 6.65
N SER A 70 3.27 38.58 6.08
CA SER A 70 2.13 37.78 6.48
C SER A 70 2.39 37.35 7.93
N SER A 71 2.05 38.23 8.86
CA SER A 71 1.89 37.89 10.26
C SER A 71 0.87 36.77 10.31
N SER A 72 1.37 35.57 10.62
CA SER A 72 0.60 34.53 11.29
C SER A 72 -0.27 35.21 12.33
N SER A 73 -1.57 35.28 12.04
CA SER A 73 -2.59 35.63 13.02
C SER A 73 -2.50 34.57 14.11
N SER A 74 -1.84 34.95 15.21
CA SER A 74 -2.00 34.31 16.51
C SER A 74 -3.42 34.61 16.99
N ASP A 75 -4.40 33.97 16.36
CA ASP A 75 -5.73 33.85 16.91
C ASP A 75 -5.73 32.64 17.84
N SER A 76 -5.94 32.95 19.11
CA SER A 76 -6.25 32.04 20.21
C SER A 76 -7.51 31.22 19.89
N SER A 77 -7.36 30.19 19.07
CA SER A 77 -8.27 29.04 18.99
C SER A 77 -7.46 27.84 19.47
N GLY A 78 -7.97 27.13 20.48
CA GLY A 78 -7.29 26.00 21.10
C GLY A 78 -6.69 25.06 20.05
N SER A 79 -5.42 24.69 20.23
CA SER A 79 -4.65 23.83 19.34
C SER A 79 -5.48 22.63 18.88
N ILE A 80 -6.12 22.73 17.71
CA ILE A 80 -6.90 21.63 17.14
C ILE A 80 -5.86 20.62 16.69
N VAL A 81 -5.74 19.53 17.46
CA VAL A 81 -4.88 18.40 17.10
C VAL A 81 -5.29 17.94 15.70
N PRO A 82 -4.35 17.83 14.74
CA PRO A 82 -4.70 17.41 13.38
C PRO A 82 -5.33 16.02 13.42
N ILE A 83 -6.48 15.85 12.75
CA ILE A 83 -7.23 14.58 12.69
C ILE A 83 -6.36 13.47 12.09
N ALA A 84 -5.51 13.81 11.13
CA ALA A 84 -4.65 12.87 10.44
C ALA A 84 -3.24 13.46 10.24
N PRO A 85 -2.20 12.60 10.10
CA PRO A 85 -0.81 13.05 9.93
C PRO A 85 -0.59 13.92 8.70
N LEU A 86 -1.10 13.51 7.54
CA LEU A 86 -0.96 14.26 6.29
C LEU A 86 -1.97 15.41 6.25
N GLN A 87 -1.47 16.62 6.01
CA GLN A 87 -2.27 17.84 5.85
C GLN A 87 -2.70 18.04 4.40
N LEU A 88 -3.92 18.52 4.21
CA LEU A 88 -4.48 18.82 2.89
C LEU A 88 -4.24 20.31 2.54
N GLU A 89 -3.63 20.58 1.39
CA GLU A 89 -3.14 21.91 1.04
C GLU A 89 -3.99 22.60 -0.02
N SER A 90 -4.70 21.85 -0.87
CA SER A 90 -5.57 22.46 -1.88
C SER A 90 -6.81 23.10 -1.22
N PRO A 91 -7.45 24.08 -1.88
CA PRO A 91 -8.70 24.67 -1.37
C PRO A 91 -9.78 23.62 -1.09
N ILE A 92 -9.87 22.60 -1.96
CA ILE A 92 -10.84 21.51 -1.84
C ILE A 92 -10.46 20.60 -0.66
N GLY A 93 -9.17 20.30 -0.49
CA GLY A 93 -8.71 19.51 0.64
C GLY A 93 -8.88 20.22 1.99
N GLN A 94 -8.66 21.52 2.04
CA GLN A 94 -8.92 22.33 3.25
C GLN A 94 -10.41 22.35 3.59
N PHE A 95 -11.27 22.53 2.58
CA PHE A 95 -12.72 22.43 2.73
C PHE A 95 -13.16 21.06 3.26
N LEU A 96 -12.65 19.96 2.67
CA LEU A 96 -12.96 18.60 3.14
C LEU A 96 -12.43 18.34 4.54
N SER A 97 -11.25 18.86 4.90
CA SER A 97 -10.72 18.79 6.27
C SER A 97 -11.65 19.47 7.27
N GLN A 98 -12.20 20.63 6.92
CA GLN A 98 -13.16 21.33 7.77
C GLN A 98 -14.47 20.56 7.93
N ILE A 99 -14.96 19.91 6.86
CA ILE A 99 -16.16 19.07 6.93
C ILE A 99 -15.88 17.81 7.77
N LEU A 100 -14.71 17.19 7.63
CA LEU A 100 -14.29 16.05 8.46
C LEU A 100 -14.33 16.39 9.95
N VAL A 101 -13.91 17.61 10.34
CA VAL A 101 -13.98 18.05 11.75
C VAL A 101 -15.42 18.37 12.17
N SER A 102 -16.17 19.11 11.34
CA SER A 102 -17.44 19.71 11.75
C SER A 102 -18.66 18.82 11.53
N HIS A 103 -18.75 18.17 10.35
CA HIS A 103 -19.90 17.37 9.93
C HIS A 103 -19.42 16.15 9.10
N PRO A 104 -18.82 15.12 9.74
CA PRO A 104 -18.26 13.96 9.04
C PRO A 104 -19.25 13.24 8.11
N HIS A 105 -20.53 13.22 8.48
CA HIS A 105 -21.60 12.60 7.70
C HIS A 105 -21.89 13.29 6.36
N LEU A 106 -21.45 14.55 6.17
CA LEU A 106 -21.61 15.29 4.91
C LEU A 106 -20.44 15.09 3.95
N VAL A 107 -19.33 14.47 4.38
CA VAL A 107 -18.14 14.26 3.55
C VAL A 107 -18.44 13.53 2.24
N PRO A 108 -19.21 12.42 2.20
CA PRO A 108 -19.48 11.71 0.95
C PRO A 108 -20.23 12.58 -0.07
N ALA A 109 -21.22 13.35 0.39
CA ALA A 109 -21.99 14.25 -0.45
C ALA A 109 -21.15 15.43 -0.95
N ALA A 110 -20.32 16.01 -0.08
CA ALA A 110 -19.40 17.08 -0.47
C ALA A 110 -18.39 16.59 -1.51
N VAL A 111 -17.82 15.40 -1.32
CA VAL A 111 -16.90 14.77 -2.27
C VAL A 111 -17.57 14.54 -3.62
N GLU A 112 -18.79 14.03 -3.66
CA GLU A 112 -19.53 13.80 -4.90
C GLU A 112 -19.68 15.09 -5.71
N GLN A 113 -20.05 16.19 -5.04
CA GLN A 113 -20.12 17.51 -5.68
C GLN A 113 -18.76 17.98 -6.22
N GLN A 114 -17.67 17.77 -5.47
CA GLN A 114 -16.32 18.14 -5.93
C GLN A 114 -15.86 17.30 -7.12
N LEU A 115 -16.18 16.01 -7.16
CA LEU A 115 -15.85 15.13 -8.29
C LEU A 115 -16.63 15.52 -9.55
N GLU A 116 -17.91 15.87 -9.43
CA GLU A 116 -18.72 16.37 -10.54
C GLU A 116 -18.17 17.68 -11.10
N GLN A 117 -17.78 18.60 -10.23
CA GLN A 117 -17.13 19.85 -10.63
C GLN A 117 -15.82 19.60 -11.37
N LEU A 118 -14.95 18.74 -10.84
CA LEU A 118 -13.70 18.36 -11.50
C LEU A 118 -13.92 17.72 -12.86
N GLN A 119 -14.97 16.91 -13.01
CA GLN A 119 -15.33 16.28 -14.28
C GLN A 119 -15.78 17.33 -15.29
N THR A 120 -16.66 18.23 -14.87
CA THR A 120 -17.15 19.36 -15.68
C THR A 120 -16.00 20.22 -16.19
N ASP A 121 -15.06 20.58 -15.29
CA ASP A 121 -13.89 21.39 -15.63
C ASP A 121 -12.95 20.66 -16.60
N ARG A 122 -12.72 19.35 -16.39
CA ARG A 122 -11.93 18.50 -17.28
C ARG A 122 -12.53 18.44 -18.68
N ASP A 123 -13.83 18.26 -18.79
CA ASP A 123 -14.50 18.08 -20.08
C ASP A 123 -14.67 19.43 -20.82
N ALA A 124 -14.86 20.54 -20.10
CA ALA A 124 -14.81 21.89 -20.66
C ALA A 124 -13.43 22.26 -21.21
N GLU A 125 -12.34 21.76 -20.60
CA GLU A 125 -10.98 21.95 -21.12
C GLU A 125 -10.73 21.18 -22.40
N LYS A 126 -11.18 19.92 -22.50
CA LYS A 126 -11.06 19.13 -23.73
C LYS A 126 -11.76 19.80 -24.92
N GLN A 127 -12.89 20.47 -24.68
CA GLN A 127 -13.62 21.21 -25.72
C GLN A 127 -12.89 22.49 -26.18
N LYS A 128 -11.98 23.04 -25.36
CA LYS A 128 -11.20 24.24 -25.68
C LYS A 128 -9.90 23.95 -26.43
N GLU A 129 -9.52 22.68 -26.59
CA GLU A 129 -8.26 22.25 -27.21
C GLU A 129 -8.27 22.19 -28.75
N GLU A 130 -9.33 22.65 -29.46
CA GLU A 130 -9.29 22.77 -30.93
C GLU A 130 -8.42 23.97 -31.37
N PRO A 131 -7.27 23.76 -32.07
CA PRO A 131 -6.29 24.82 -32.22
C PRO A 131 -6.37 25.50 -33.59
N SER A 132 -6.67 26.80 -33.59
CA SER A 132 -6.32 27.73 -34.67
C SER A 132 -5.09 28.59 -34.26
N ALA A 133 -4.14 28.01 -33.50
CA ALA A 133 -3.10 28.75 -32.79
C ALA A 133 -1.67 28.54 -33.35
N THR A 134 -0.89 29.62 -33.34
CA THR A 134 0.52 29.70 -33.76
C THR A 134 1.49 28.89 -32.90
N GLY A 135 2.66 28.53 -33.42
CA GLY A 135 3.59 27.56 -32.80
C GLY A 135 4.07 27.89 -31.38
N THR A 136 4.21 29.16 -31.02
CA THR A 136 4.54 29.59 -29.63
C THR A 136 3.35 29.46 -28.68
N ASP A 137 2.14 29.76 -29.16
CA ASP A 137 0.91 29.65 -28.36
C ASP A 137 0.60 28.19 -28.06
N LEU A 138 0.91 27.28 -28.99
CA LEU A 138 0.76 25.84 -28.81
C LEU A 138 1.63 25.30 -27.65
N ALA A 139 2.84 25.83 -27.47
CA ALA A 139 3.69 25.46 -26.34
C ALA A 139 3.16 26.01 -25.01
N LEU A 140 2.62 27.23 -25.00
CA LEU A 140 1.98 27.83 -23.83
C LEU A 140 0.73 27.04 -23.41
N PHE A 141 -0.17 26.74 -24.36
CA PHE A 141 -1.37 25.94 -24.10
C PHE A 141 -1.03 24.56 -23.55
N ARG A 142 0.00 23.90 -24.10
CA ARG A 142 0.48 22.62 -23.57
C ARG A 142 0.91 22.72 -22.12
N ARG A 143 1.68 23.76 -21.75
CA ARG A 143 2.15 23.93 -20.37
C ARG A 143 1.00 24.25 -19.41
N ILE A 144 0.04 25.06 -19.85
CA ILE A 144 -1.17 25.37 -19.09
C ILE A 144 -1.99 24.11 -18.83
N ALA A 145 -2.20 23.28 -19.86
CA ALA A 145 -2.91 22.00 -19.73
C ALA A 145 -2.19 21.04 -18.77
N GLU A 146 -0.86 20.99 -18.82
CA GLU A 146 -0.04 20.17 -17.90
C GLU A 146 -0.20 20.63 -16.45
N VAL A 147 -0.13 21.94 -16.18
CA VAL A 147 -0.32 22.49 -14.83
C VAL A 147 -1.72 22.19 -14.31
N LYS A 148 -2.75 22.40 -15.13
CA LYS A 148 -4.15 22.09 -14.79
C LYS A 148 -4.38 20.60 -14.51
N ALA A 149 -3.76 19.72 -15.30
CA ALA A 149 -3.81 18.28 -15.06
C ALA A 149 -3.13 17.89 -13.74
N ASN A 150 -2.02 18.53 -13.38
CA ASN A 150 -1.34 18.31 -12.11
C ASN A 150 -2.15 18.86 -10.92
N GLU A 151 -2.81 20.01 -11.06
CA GLU A 151 -3.71 20.55 -10.04
C GLU A 151 -4.91 19.62 -9.80
N ARG A 152 -5.56 19.14 -10.86
CA ARG A 152 -6.63 18.13 -10.75
C ARG A 152 -6.16 16.88 -10.05
N ARG A 153 -4.97 16.38 -10.38
CA ARG A 153 -4.37 15.22 -9.71
C ARG A 153 -4.20 15.47 -8.22
N LYS A 154 -3.62 16.62 -7.84
CA LYS A 154 -3.44 16.98 -6.44
C LYS A 154 -4.77 16.99 -5.70
N VAL A 155 -5.82 17.55 -6.30
CA VAL A 155 -7.16 17.54 -5.69
C VAL A 155 -7.69 16.12 -5.51
N LEU A 156 -7.53 15.23 -6.51
CA LEU A 156 -7.96 13.83 -6.39
C LEU A 156 -7.21 13.08 -5.28
N GLU A 157 -5.90 13.30 -5.16
CA GLU A 157 -5.10 12.72 -4.06
C GLU A 157 -5.65 13.13 -2.69
N GLU A 158 -6.01 14.40 -2.53
CA GLU A 158 -6.55 14.93 -1.27
C GLU A 158 -7.98 14.46 -0.99
N ILE A 159 -8.82 14.31 -2.02
CA ILE A 159 -10.16 13.70 -1.92
C ILE A 159 -10.05 12.24 -1.45
N LEU A 160 -9.20 11.44 -2.09
CA LEU A 160 -8.98 10.05 -1.72
C LEU A 160 -8.49 9.94 -0.28
N TYR A 161 -7.52 10.77 0.13
CA TYR A 161 -7.02 10.76 1.50
C TYR A 161 -8.11 11.16 2.51
N ALA A 162 -8.89 12.20 2.23
CA ALA A 162 -10.00 12.63 3.10
C ALA A 162 -11.02 11.50 3.34
N LEU A 163 -11.37 10.76 2.30
CA LEU A 163 -12.26 9.60 2.40
C LEU A 163 -11.63 8.43 3.18
N VAL A 164 -10.32 8.17 3.04
CA VAL A 164 -9.62 7.18 3.87
C VAL A 164 -9.67 7.57 5.34
N VAL A 165 -9.41 8.84 5.66
CA VAL A 165 -9.53 9.37 7.03
C VAL A 165 -10.96 9.20 7.54
N GLN A 166 -11.96 9.51 6.72
CA GLN A 166 -13.37 9.30 7.07
C GLN A 166 -13.65 7.84 7.44
N LYS A 167 -13.14 6.87 6.67
CA LYS A 167 -13.31 5.43 6.97
C LYS A 167 -12.76 5.05 8.35
N PHE A 168 -11.62 5.60 8.74
CA PHE A 168 -11.07 5.42 10.10
C PHE A 168 -11.96 6.05 11.18
N MET A 169 -12.51 7.24 10.91
CA MET A 169 -13.45 7.90 11.82
C MET A 169 -14.75 7.10 11.99
N ASP A 170 -15.33 6.62 10.90
CA ASP A 170 -16.54 5.78 10.91
C ASP A 170 -16.31 4.47 11.70
N ALA A 171 -15.10 3.91 11.60
CA ALA A 171 -14.66 2.73 12.35
C ALA A 171 -14.30 3.03 13.83
N ASN A 172 -14.31 4.28 14.28
CA ASN A 172 -13.86 4.71 15.60
C ASN A 172 -12.42 4.25 15.94
N VAL A 173 -11.54 4.29 14.94
CA VAL A 173 -10.11 4.00 15.06
C VAL A 173 -9.33 5.28 14.80
N SER A 174 -8.45 5.65 15.73
CA SER A 174 -7.60 6.83 15.60
C SER A 174 -6.36 6.49 14.77
N LEU A 175 -6.06 7.30 13.76
CA LEU A 175 -4.81 7.18 13.02
C LEU A 175 -3.60 7.44 13.94
N ILE A 176 -2.49 6.75 13.66
CA ILE A 176 -1.23 6.97 14.37
C ILE A 176 -0.75 8.40 14.11
N PRO A 177 -0.41 9.18 15.16
CA PRO A 177 0.12 10.52 15.00
C PRO A 177 1.53 10.51 14.41
N THR A 178 1.96 11.65 13.86
CA THR A 178 3.32 11.83 13.35
C THR A 178 4.37 11.48 14.41
N ILE A 179 5.28 10.58 14.06
CA ILE A 179 6.45 10.19 14.86
C ILE A 179 7.55 11.22 14.55
N ALA A 180 7.33 12.45 15.02
CA ALA A 180 8.24 13.57 14.84
C ALA A 180 9.51 13.40 15.66
N HIS A 181 10.57 14.11 15.24
CA HIS A 181 11.86 14.16 15.90
C HIS A 181 11.70 14.53 17.38
N SER A 182 12.12 13.66 18.28
CA SER A 182 12.25 14.01 19.70
C SER A 182 13.48 14.91 19.87
N SER A 183 13.42 16.14 19.38
CA SER A 183 14.33 17.18 19.82
C SER A 183 13.81 17.69 21.17
N THR A 184 14.67 17.68 22.17
CA THR A 184 14.47 18.11 23.57
C THR A 184 13.66 17.19 24.49
N GLU A 185 14.40 16.49 25.35
CA GLU A 185 14.01 16.11 26.72
C GLU A 185 12.81 15.19 26.94
N SER A 186 12.78 14.05 26.24
CA SER A 186 12.79 12.73 26.89
C SER A 186 12.94 11.68 25.80
N ALA A 187 13.86 10.74 26.01
CA ALA A 187 14.05 9.57 25.15
C ALA A 187 12.90 8.55 25.35
N GLY A 188 11.67 9.04 25.27
CA GLY A 188 10.43 8.33 25.49
C GLY A 188 10.12 7.38 24.33
N GLN A 189 9.48 6.28 24.70
CA GLN A 189 8.86 5.32 23.80
C GLN A 189 7.85 6.04 22.89
N VAL A 190 7.93 5.87 21.57
CA VAL A 190 7.08 6.64 20.62
C VAL A 190 5.65 6.12 20.50
N ASP A 191 5.40 4.93 21.03
CA ASP A 191 4.16 4.16 20.87
C ASP A 191 3.28 4.16 22.13
N ALA A 192 3.16 5.31 22.80
CA ALA A 192 2.15 5.53 23.85
C ALA A 192 0.72 5.65 23.27
N TRP A 193 0.40 4.91 22.21
CA TRP A 193 -0.89 4.92 21.53
C TRP A 193 -1.85 3.94 22.20
N PRO A 194 -3.17 4.22 22.22
CA PRO A 194 -4.14 3.28 22.74
C PRO A 194 -4.14 1.99 21.91
N SER A 195 -4.23 0.84 22.58
CA SER A 195 -4.46 -0.43 21.89
C SER A 195 -5.84 -0.40 21.22
N GLN A 196 -5.86 -0.58 19.91
CA GLN A 196 -7.09 -0.64 19.10
C GLN A 196 -7.08 -1.89 18.21
N ASP A 197 -6.27 -2.88 18.56
CA ASP A 197 -6.06 -4.10 17.79
C ASP A 197 -7.40 -4.75 17.47
N GLU A 198 -8.22 -5.09 18.47
CA GLU A 198 -9.52 -5.74 18.27
C GLU A 198 -10.44 -4.98 17.29
N LYS A 199 -10.46 -3.64 17.35
CA LYS A 199 -11.24 -2.82 16.40
C LYS A 199 -10.71 -2.96 14.97
N LEU A 200 -9.39 -2.98 14.80
CA LEU A 200 -8.76 -3.18 13.49
C LEU A 200 -9.01 -4.59 12.96
N GLU A 201 -9.03 -5.60 13.83
CA GLU A 201 -9.33 -6.99 13.46
C GLU A 201 -10.74 -7.12 12.89
N GLN A 202 -11.73 -6.48 13.53
CA GLN A 202 -13.13 -6.50 13.13
C GLN A 202 -13.41 -5.83 11.76
N LEU A 203 -12.47 -5.06 11.22
CA LEU A 203 -12.60 -4.41 9.90
C LEU A 203 -12.29 -5.33 8.72
N HIS A 204 -11.75 -6.53 8.99
CA HIS A 204 -11.35 -7.50 7.97
C HIS A 204 -12.21 -8.76 8.05
N SER A 205 -12.39 -9.46 6.92
CA SER A 205 -13.02 -10.78 6.91
C SER A 205 -12.18 -11.76 7.75
N PRO A 206 -12.76 -12.83 8.31
CA PRO A 206 -11.98 -13.81 9.07
C PRO A 206 -10.87 -14.44 8.23
N GLU A 207 -11.12 -14.74 6.95
CA GLU A 207 -10.08 -15.29 6.06
C GLU A 207 -8.98 -14.29 5.72
N ALA A 208 -9.31 -13.01 5.57
CA ALA A 208 -8.32 -11.95 5.42
C ALA A 208 -7.51 -11.78 6.70
N TYR A 209 -8.15 -11.79 7.87
CA TYR A 209 -7.47 -11.62 9.15
C TYR A 209 -6.46 -12.75 9.44
N GLU A 210 -6.74 -14.00 9.06
CA GLU A 210 -5.75 -15.08 9.10
C GLU A 210 -4.50 -14.76 8.25
N MET A 211 -4.67 -14.16 7.07
CA MET A 211 -3.55 -13.70 6.25
C MET A 211 -2.79 -12.53 6.90
N ILE A 212 -3.50 -11.60 7.55
CA ILE A 212 -2.90 -10.50 8.31
C ILE A 212 -2.06 -11.03 9.47
N GLN A 213 -2.54 -12.03 10.22
CA GLN A 213 -1.77 -12.66 11.29
C GLN A 213 -0.46 -13.28 10.77
N ASN A 214 -0.49 -13.92 9.59
CA ASN A 214 0.72 -14.42 8.94
C ASN A 214 1.69 -13.29 8.58
N HIS A 215 1.18 -12.16 8.06
CA HIS A 215 1.98 -10.98 7.77
C HIS A 215 2.61 -10.37 9.04
N LEU A 216 1.85 -10.29 10.14
CA LEU A 216 2.35 -9.84 11.44
C LEU A 216 3.44 -10.76 11.99
N ALA A 217 3.27 -12.08 11.86
CA ALA A 217 4.29 -13.05 12.27
C ALA A 217 5.61 -12.87 11.50
N LEU A 218 5.56 -12.48 10.22
CA LEU A 218 6.76 -12.16 9.43
C LEU A 218 7.46 -10.87 9.91
N ILE A 219 6.70 -9.87 10.37
CA ILE A 219 7.24 -8.60 10.84
C ILE A 219 7.80 -8.72 12.26
N LEU A 220 7.05 -9.34 13.16
CA LEU A 220 7.35 -9.42 14.60
C LEU A 220 8.21 -10.65 14.94
N GLY A 221 8.26 -11.66 14.07
CA GLY A 221 8.98 -12.91 14.30
C GLY A 221 8.42 -13.66 15.51
N ASN A 222 9.30 -14.19 16.36
CA ASN A 222 8.91 -14.95 17.56
C ASN A 222 8.48 -14.06 18.74
N ARG A 223 8.25 -12.75 18.52
CA ARG A 223 7.96 -11.75 19.56
C ARG A 223 6.53 -11.20 19.46
N VAL A 224 5.64 -11.93 18.78
CA VAL A 224 4.21 -11.56 18.64
C VAL A 224 3.54 -11.45 20.01
N ASP A 225 3.89 -12.33 20.95
CA ASP A 225 3.27 -12.37 22.29
C ASP A 225 3.95 -11.43 23.31
N ASP A 226 5.14 -10.91 23.01
CA ASP A 226 5.90 -10.03 23.92
C ASP A 226 5.65 -8.55 23.61
N SER A 227 4.40 -8.12 23.81
CA SER A 227 3.94 -6.77 23.43
C SER A 227 4.68 -5.65 24.17
N THR A 228 5.21 -5.90 25.36
CA THR A 228 5.87 -4.89 26.20
C THR A 228 7.34 -4.68 25.88
N ALA A 229 7.99 -5.64 25.20
CA ALA A 229 9.41 -5.52 24.88
C ALA A 229 9.63 -4.37 23.87
N VAL A 230 10.63 -3.54 24.17
CA VAL A 230 11.00 -2.39 23.34
C VAL A 230 12.18 -2.73 22.45
N ALA A 231 12.07 -2.39 21.18
CA ALA A 231 13.15 -2.47 20.20
C ALA A 231 13.57 -1.07 19.75
N GLN A 232 14.87 -0.91 19.51
CA GLN A 232 15.40 0.26 18.86
C GLN A 232 15.57 -0.06 17.37
N ILE A 233 14.72 0.54 16.54
CA ILE A 233 14.63 0.26 15.10
C ILE A 233 14.87 1.56 14.35
N SER A 234 15.53 1.47 13.20
CA SER A 234 15.76 2.64 12.35
C SER A 234 14.44 3.16 11.78
N LYS A 235 14.29 4.49 11.72
CA LYS A 235 13.04 5.14 11.28
C LYS A 235 12.72 4.79 9.83
N LEU A 236 13.75 4.75 8.97
CA LEU A 236 13.63 4.25 7.60
C LEU A 236 13.05 2.83 7.55
N ARG A 237 13.52 1.93 8.41
CA ARG A 237 13.05 0.54 8.44
C ARG A 237 11.61 0.43 8.92
N VAL A 238 11.20 1.20 9.94
CA VAL A 238 9.80 1.24 10.37
C VAL A 238 8.90 1.78 9.25
N GLY A 239 9.32 2.85 8.56
CA GLY A 239 8.61 3.40 7.41
C GLY A 239 8.50 2.41 6.24
N GLN A 240 9.55 1.64 5.95
CA GLN A 240 9.51 0.57 4.94
C GLN A 240 8.51 -0.52 5.31
N VAL A 241 8.48 -0.96 6.57
CA VAL A 241 7.51 -1.95 7.06
C VAL A 241 6.09 -1.40 6.97
N TYR A 242 5.88 -0.12 7.31
CA TYR A 242 4.58 0.54 7.17
C TYR A 242 4.12 0.54 5.70
N ALA A 243 4.91 1.10 4.79
CA ALA A 243 4.55 1.17 3.37
C ALA A 243 4.32 -0.22 2.75
N ALA A 244 5.16 -1.20 3.08
CA ALA A 244 4.97 -2.59 2.65
C ALA A 244 3.66 -3.19 3.17
N SER A 245 3.28 -2.89 4.42
CA SER A 245 2.02 -3.34 5.01
C SER A 245 0.80 -2.65 4.39
N VAL A 246 0.91 -1.37 4.00
CA VAL A 246 -0.14 -0.69 3.22
C VAL A 246 -0.35 -1.36 1.88
N MET A 247 0.73 -1.62 1.12
CA MET A 247 0.63 -2.32 -0.16
C MET A 247 0.06 -3.73 0.01
N TYR A 248 0.45 -4.44 1.08
CA TYR A 248 -0.11 -5.75 1.41
C TYR A 248 -1.61 -5.69 1.70
N GLY A 249 -2.07 -4.72 2.50
CA GLY A 249 -3.49 -4.54 2.79
C GLY A 249 -4.33 -4.20 1.56
N TYR A 250 -3.79 -3.36 0.67
CA TYR A 250 -4.42 -3.05 -0.62
C TYR A 250 -4.58 -4.30 -1.48
N PHE A 251 -3.50 -5.10 -1.62
CA PHE A 251 -3.54 -6.38 -2.33
C PHE A 251 -4.57 -7.34 -1.70
N LEU A 252 -4.49 -7.52 -0.38
CA LEU A 252 -5.31 -8.47 0.35
C LEU A 252 -6.79 -8.16 0.21
N LYS A 253 -7.18 -6.88 0.31
CA LYS A 253 -8.56 -6.45 0.15
C LYS A 253 -9.13 -6.80 -1.22
N ARG A 254 -8.34 -6.62 -2.29
CA ARG A 254 -8.75 -6.96 -3.66
C ARG A 254 -9.01 -8.45 -3.83
N VAL A 255 -8.11 -9.27 -3.32
CA VAL A 255 -8.24 -10.73 -3.39
C VAL A 255 -9.41 -11.19 -2.52
N ASP A 256 -9.53 -10.70 -1.29
CA ASP A 256 -10.61 -11.08 -0.37
C ASP A 256 -11.98 -10.73 -0.97
N GLN A 257 -12.17 -9.54 -1.53
CA GLN A 257 -13.44 -9.20 -2.20
C GLN A 257 -13.79 -10.17 -3.34
N ARG A 258 -12.80 -10.55 -4.16
CA ARG A 258 -13.02 -11.54 -5.22
C ARG A 258 -13.34 -12.91 -4.66
N PHE A 259 -12.60 -13.34 -3.64
CA PHE A 259 -12.79 -14.61 -2.95
C PHE A 259 -14.19 -14.71 -2.32
N GLN A 260 -14.63 -13.69 -1.57
CA GLN A 260 -15.96 -13.65 -0.96
C GLN A 260 -17.07 -13.64 -2.01
N LEU A 261 -16.85 -12.94 -3.13
CA LEU A 261 -17.79 -12.94 -4.25
C LEU A 261 -17.92 -14.35 -4.88
N GLU A 262 -16.80 -15.00 -5.20
CA GLU A 262 -16.81 -16.36 -5.77
C GLU A 262 -17.34 -17.42 -4.79
N LYS A 263 -17.05 -17.26 -3.50
CA LYS A 263 -17.61 -18.07 -2.40
C LYS A 263 -19.13 -17.93 -2.38
N THR A 264 -19.65 -16.70 -2.44
CA THR A 264 -21.11 -16.42 -2.45
C THR A 264 -21.78 -16.93 -3.71
N MET A 265 -21.11 -16.85 -4.87
CA MET A 265 -21.60 -17.36 -6.15
C MET A 265 -21.47 -18.89 -6.29
N LYS A 266 -20.85 -19.58 -5.31
CA LYS A 266 -20.55 -21.03 -5.35
C LYS A 266 -19.70 -21.47 -6.54
N ILE A 267 -18.83 -20.59 -7.01
CA ILE A 267 -17.92 -20.82 -8.16
C ILE A 267 -16.51 -21.23 -7.66
N LEU A 268 -16.27 -21.18 -6.34
CA LEU A 268 -14.97 -21.51 -5.76
C LEU A 268 -14.54 -22.94 -6.16
N PRO A 269 -13.31 -23.16 -6.63
CA PRO A 269 -12.81 -24.49 -6.95
C PRO A 269 -12.87 -25.38 -5.70
N ASN A 270 -13.84 -26.31 -5.68
CA ASN A 270 -14.07 -27.38 -4.70
C ASN A 270 -13.38 -27.19 -3.34
N ALA A 271 -14.04 -26.47 -2.42
CA ALA A 271 -13.95 -26.84 -1.02
C ALA A 271 -15.01 -27.91 -0.81
N VAL A 272 -14.57 -29.15 -0.57
CA VAL A 272 -15.43 -30.19 0.02
C VAL A 272 -16.13 -29.53 1.21
N ASP A 273 -17.46 -29.58 1.18
CA ASP A 273 -18.36 -28.82 2.04
C ASP A 273 -17.92 -28.80 3.51
N GLU A 274 -18.30 -27.72 4.18
CA GLU A 274 -18.40 -27.53 5.63
C GLU A 274 -19.35 -28.55 6.32
N ARG A 275 -19.57 -29.73 5.73
CA ARG A 275 -20.46 -30.81 6.19
C ARG A 275 -19.77 -31.90 7.00
N GLU A 276 -18.50 -31.73 7.40
CA GLU A 276 -17.83 -32.69 8.30
C GLU A 276 -17.63 -32.15 9.73
N SER A 277 -17.88 -30.87 10.00
CA SER A 277 -17.82 -30.34 11.38
C SER A 277 -19.08 -30.63 12.20
N ASP A 278 -20.22 -30.85 11.54
CA ASP A 278 -21.54 -30.87 12.22
C ASP A 278 -22.14 -32.29 12.38
N ILE A 279 -21.41 -33.36 12.03
CA ILE A 279 -21.91 -34.75 12.09
C ILE A 279 -21.16 -35.64 13.10
N ASN A 280 -20.35 -35.06 13.99
CA ASN A 280 -19.70 -35.81 15.08
C ASN A 280 -20.35 -35.61 16.46
N GLU A 281 -21.49 -34.93 16.54
CA GLU A 281 -22.16 -34.61 17.81
C GLU A 281 -23.65 -35.00 17.82
N ALA A 282 -23.99 -36.14 17.20
CA ALA A 282 -25.29 -36.78 17.41
C ALA A 282 -25.26 -38.23 16.95
N VAL A 283 -24.81 -39.15 17.81
CA VAL A 283 -25.31 -40.55 17.96
C VAL A 283 -24.43 -41.23 19.01
N GLY A 284 -25.04 -41.64 20.12
CA GLY A 284 -24.36 -42.46 21.11
C GLY A 284 -24.98 -42.50 22.51
N GLN A 285 -26.31 -42.43 22.64
CA GLN A 285 -26.98 -42.87 23.86
C GLN A 285 -27.56 -44.27 23.67
N ASP A 286 -27.14 -45.14 24.59
CA ASP A 286 -27.73 -46.40 25.04
C ASP A 286 -28.05 -47.50 24.01
N VAL A 287 -27.43 -48.66 24.19
CA VAL A 287 -28.10 -49.86 24.77
C VAL A 287 -27.04 -50.95 24.98
N LYS A 288 -26.94 -51.42 26.23
CA LYS A 288 -26.25 -52.65 26.65
C LYS A 288 -27.21 -53.83 26.42
N PRO A 289 -26.73 -55.01 26.01
CA PRO A 289 -26.86 -56.13 26.95
C PRO A 289 -25.65 -57.09 26.91
N GLY A 290 -25.43 -57.75 28.05
CA GLY A 290 -24.36 -58.73 28.24
C GLY A 290 -24.69 -60.12 27.69
N GLY A 291 -23.64 -60.91 27.45
CA GLY A 291 -23.70 -62.33 27.13
C GLY A 291 -22.30 -62.89 26.87
N GLN A 292 -21.96 -63.98 27.55
CA GLN A 292 -20.64 -64.61 27.66
C GLN A 292 -20.09 -65.28 26.40
N GLY A 293 -18.76 -65.27 26.29
CA GLY A 293 -17.96 -66.44 25.87
C GLY A 293 -17.62 -66.57 24.39
N LEU A 294 -16.36 -66.34 24.02
CA LEU A 294 -15.34 -67.38 23.85
C LEU A 294 -14.08 -66.79 23.20
N SER A 295 -12.94 -67.20 23.75
CA SER A 295 -11.57 -66.86 23.43
C SER A 295 -11.12 -67.31 22.03
N TYR A 296 -10.29 -66.51 21.36
CA TYR A 296 -9.00 -66.99 20.83
C TYR A 296 -7.98 -65.84 20.87
N GLN A 297 -7.06 -65.92 21.83
CA GLN A 297 -5.76 -65.24 21.78
C GLN A 297 -4.83 -66.04 20.86
N VAL A 298 -4.14 -65.36 19.96
CA VAL A 298 -2.76 -65.72 19.59
C VAL A 298 -1.91 -64.48 19.80
N LEU A 299 -0.94 -64.64 20.69
CA LEU A 299 -0.04 -63.63 21.21
C LEU A 299 1.38 -63.94 20.68
N SER A 300 2.08 -62.92 20.20
CA SER A 300 3.56 -62.82 20.26
C SER A 300 3.92 -61.38 19.86
N SER A 301 4.18 -60.43 20.78
CA SER A 301 5.39 -60.22 21.60
C SER A 301 6.63 -59.95 20.71
N HIS A 302 7.10 -58.71 20.50
CA HIS A 302 7.94 -57.83 21.37
C HIS A 302 9.19 -57.35 20.53
N PRO A 303 10.13 -56.49 21.01
CA PRO A 303 10.24 -55.06 20.68
C PRO A 303 11.57 -54.61 19.98
N GLU A 304 11.65 -53.32 19.68
CA GLU A 304 12.83 -52.47 19.39
C GLU A 304 13.79 -52.80 18.22
N ALA A 305 13.79 -51.93 17.21
CA ALA A 305 15.01 -51.51 16.51
C ALA A 305 14.80 -50.11 15.91
N SER A 306 15.45 -49.13 16.53
CA SER A 306 15.77 -47.84 15.94
C SER A 306 16.50 -48.05 14.62
N SER A 307 15.98 -47.49 13.53
CA SER A 307 16.72 -47.28 12.29
C SER A 307 16.30 -45.93 11.73
N GLY A 308 17.30 -45.07 11.53
CA GLY A 308 17.16 -43.64 11.40
C GLY A 308 16.36 -43.21 10.17
N GLY A 309 15.22 -42.59 10.43
CA GLY A 309 14.60 -41.65 9.50
C GLY A 309 15.20 -40.27 9.75
N ILE A 310 16.08 -39.82 8.86
CA ILE A 310 16.59 -38.46 8.83
C ILE A 310 15.39 -37.53 8.56
N SER A 311 14.83 -36.92 9.60
CA SER A 311 13.94 -35.77 9.45
C SER A 311 14.77 -34.58 8.97
N PRO A 312 14.47 -33.97 7.81
CA PRO A 312 14.91 -32.62 7.54
C PRO A 312 14.01 -31.69 8.35
N GLY A 313 14.40 -31.44 9.60
CA GLY A 313 13.86 -30.36 10.40
C GLY A 313 14.17 -29.01 9.77
N GLY A 314 13.17 -28.12 9.73
CA GLY A 314 13.37 -26.71 9.43
C GLY A 314 12.09 -25.96 9.08
N PHE A 315 11.37 -25.47 10.10
CA PHE A 315 10.43 -24.33 10.04
C PHE A 315 9.07 -24.46 9.31
N ALA A 316 8.61 -25.64 8.90
CA ALA A 316 7.36 -25.77 8.09
C ALA A 316 6.12 -26.35 8.81
N HIS A 317 6.10 -26.43 10.14
CA HIS A 317 4.90 -26.84 10.88
C HIS A 317 4.41 -25.73 11.81
N GLY A 318 3.24 -25.17 11.49
CA GLY A 318 2.46 -24.36 12.43
C GLY A 318 1.36 -23.49 11.83
N LEU A 319 1.57 -22.93 10.64
CA LEU A 319 0.57 -22.04 10.02
C LEU A 319 -0.38 -22.87 9.17
N LYS A 320 -1.58 -23.14 9.68
CA LYS A 320 -2.67 -23.76 8.91
C LYS A 320 -2.84 -22.95 7.61
N SER A 321 -2.79 -23.61 6.45
CA SER A 321 -3.01 -22.91 5.19
C SER A 321 -4.46 -22.46 5.12
N SER A 322 -4.71 -21.15 5.16
CA SER A 322 -6.06 -20.61 5.09
C SER A 322 -6.69 -20.85 3.72
N ARG A 323 -8.03 -20.86 3.65
CA ARG A 323 -8.77 -21.00 2.39
C ARG A 323 -8.38 -19.89 1.40
N LEU A 324 -8.30 -18.65 1.89
CA LEU A 324 -7.88 -17.50 1.09
C LEU A 324 -6.43 -17.63 0.62
N ARG A 325 -5.52 -18.16 1.45
CA ARG A 325 -4.14 -18.44 1.03
C ARG A 325 -4.10 -19.46 -0.11
N ASN A 326 -4.84 -20.56 -0.01
CA ASN A 326 -4.91 -21.56 -1.07
C ASN A 326 -5.48 -20.95 -2.37
N TYR A 327 -6.49 -20.08 -2.24
CA TYR A 327 -7.07 -19.34 -3.37
C TYR A 327 -6.03 -18.44 -4.07
N VAL A 328 -5.26 -17.65 -3.31
CA VAL A 328 -4.17 -16.83 -3.86
C VAL A 328 -3.10 -17.67 -4.55
N MET A 329 -2.74 -18.81 -3.95
CA MET A 329 -1.72 -19.70 -4.51
C MET A 329 -2.15 -20.39 -5.81
N ALA A 330 -3.45 -20.41 -6.11
CA ALA A 330 -3.98 -20.91 -7.37
C ALA A 330 -3.90 -19.90 -8.53
N PHE A 331 -3.58 -18.64 -8.26
CA PHE A 331 -3.41 -17.63 -9.31
C PHE A 331 -2.17 -17.91 -10.17
N ASP A 332 -2.31 -17.68 -11.46
CA ASP A 332 -1.15 -17.55 -12.34
C ASP A 332 -0.37 -16.25 -12.02
N GLY A 333 0.90 -16.20 -12.45
CA GLY A 333 1.78 -15.08 -12.15
C GLY A 333 1.27 -13.72 -12.66
N GLU A 334 0.54 -13.70 -13.78
CA GLU A 334 0.00 -12.47 -14.35
C GLU A 334 -1.17 -11.95 -13.50
N THR A 335 -2.10 -12.85 -13.14
CA THR A 335 -3.21 -12.53 -12.24
C THR A 335 -2.67 -12.02 -10.89
N LEU A 336 -1.73 -12.74 -10.27
CA LEU A 336 -1.14 -12.33 -9.01
C LEU A 336 -0.49 -10.93 -9.10
N GLN A 337 0.25 -10.66 -10.18
CA GLN A 337 0.86 -9.35 -10.41
C GLN A 337 -0.20 -8.24 -10.58
N ARG A 338 -1.29 -8.51 -11.31
CA ARG A 338 -2.40 -7.56 -11.48
C ARG A 338 -3.07 -7.21 -10.15
N TYR A 339 -3.22 -8.16 -9.23
CA TYR A 339 -3.75 -7.91 -7.89
C TYR A 339 -2.75 -7.18 -6.99
N ALA A 340 -1.45 -7.50 -7.09
CA ALA A 340 -0.40 -6.91 -6.25
C ALA A 340 -0.03 -5.47 -6.66
N THR A 341 -0.30 -5.08 -7.90
CA THR A 341 0.02 -3.75 -8.42
C THR A 341 -1.04 -2.72 -8.00
N ILE A 342 -0.61 -1.59 -7.42
CA ILE A 342 -1.47 -0.42 -7.19
C ILE A 342 -1.86 0.17 -8.54
N ARG A 343 -3.16 0.37 -8.80
CA ARG A 343 -3.65 0.71 -10.15
C ARG A 343 -3.60 2.22 -10.48
N SER A 344 -3.60 3.11 -9.48
CA SER A 344 -3.52 4.55 -9.70
C SER A 344 -2.22 5.18 -9.19
N LYS A 345 -1.81 6.28 -9.83
CA LYS A 345 -0.64 7.07 -9.40
C LYS A 345 -0.94 7.82 -8.11
N GLU A 346 -2.18 8.24 -7.96
CA GLU A 346 -2.71 8.97 -6.82
C GLU A 346 -2.61 8.12 -5.55
N ALA A 347 -3.01 6.83 -5.61
CA ALA A 347 -2.86 5.91 -4.48
C ALA A 347 -1.38 5.70 -4.09
N VAL A 348 -0.48 5.55 -5.07
CA VAL A 348 0.97 5.44 -4.79
C VAL A 348 1.50 6.70 -4.08
N ILE A 349 1.10 7.88 -4.55
CA ILE A 349 1.50 9.16 -3.94
C ILE A 349 0.92 9.32 -2.54
N ILE A 350 -0.31 8.87 -2.28
CA ILE A 350 -0.91 8.88 -0.94
C ILE A 350 -0.11 8.01 0.03
N ILE A 351 0.28 6.80 -0.39
CA ILE A 351 1.11 5.91 0.44
C ILE A 351 2.44 6.59 0.79
N GLU A 352 3.10 7.20 -0.20
CA GLU A 352 4.35 7.93 0.00
C GLU A 352 4.17 9.13 0.95
N LYS A 353 3.21 10.01 0.68
CA LYS A 353 2.94 11.21 1.49
C LYS A 353 2.49 10.88 2.91
N HIS A 354 1.67 9.86 3.11
CA HIS A 354 1.25 9.45 4.44
C HIS A 354 2.41 8.84 5.23
N THR A 355 3.24 8.01 4.59
CA THR A 355 4.47 7.47 5.20
C THR A 355 5.45 8.60 5.55
N GLU A 356 5.62 9.59 4.66
CA GLU A 356 6.42 10.79 4.92
C GLU A 356 5.84 11.62 6.08
N ALA A 357 4.51 11.77 6.17
CA ALA A 357 3.86 12.49 7.26
C ALA A 357 4.00 11.77 8.61
N LEU A 358 4.12 10.44 8.61
CA LEU A 358 4.35 9.64 9.82
C LEU A 358 5.81 9.65 10.26
N PHE A 359 6.74 9.44 9.33
CA PHE A 359 8.14 9.17 9.65
C PHE A 359 9.11 10.28 9.19
N GLY A 360 8.61 11.35 8.58
CA GLY A 360 9.45 12.36 7.93
C GLY A 360 10.03 11.88 6.58
N ARG A 361 10.68 12.81 5.88
CA ARG A 361 11.36 12.51 4.61
C ARG A 361 12.62 11.67 4.86
N PRO A 362 12.77 10.51 4.21
CA PRO A 362 13.98 9.73 4.34
C PRO A 362 15.15 10.43 3.61
N GLU A 363 16.22 10.77 4.33
CA GLU A 363 17.46 11.25 3.72
C GLU A 363 18.25 10.05 3.17
N ILE A 364 17.97 9.66 1.92
CA ILE A 364 18.64 8.52 1.28
C ILE A 364 19.89 9.02 0.55
N VAL A 365 21.05 8.88 1.18
CA VAL A 365 22.35 9.07 0.52
C VAL A 365 22.80 7.72 -0.02
N ILE A 366 23.07 7.61 -1.32
CA ILE A 366 23.60 6.39 -1.93
C ILE A 366 25.12 6.48 -1.91
N THR A 367 25.78 5.53 -1.26
CA THR A 367 27.23 5.45 -1.25
C THR A 367 27.76 5.16 -2.67
N PRO A 368 29.04 5.45 -2.97
CA PRO A 368 29.65 5.10 -4.25
C PRO A 368 29.57 3.61 -4.59
N GLN A 369 29.39 2.74 -3.59
CA GLN A 369 29.17 1.30 -3.71
C GLN A 369 27.71 0.91 -4.06
N GLY A 370 26.80 1.87 -4.20
CA GLY A 370 25.39 1.62 -4.54
C GLY A 370 24.56 1.13 -3.36
N THR A 371 25.07 1.21 -2.13
CA THR A 371 24.32 0.90 -0.90
C THR A 371 23.73 2.17 -0.29
N ILE A 372 22.64 2.02 0.47
CA ILE A 372 22.04 3.14 1.21
C ILE A 372 22.92 3.43 2.42
N ASP A 373 23.39 4.68 2.54
CA ASP A 373 24.08 5.16 3.74
C ASP A 373 23.06 5.37 4.85
N THR A 374 23.05 4.46 5.83
CA THR A 374 22.18 4.52 7.00
C THR A 374 22.81 5.25 8.18
N SER A 375 23.99 5.85 8.02
CA SER A 375 24.71 6.51 9.12
C SER A 375 23.98 7.73 9.69
N LYS A 376 23.11 8.35 8.89
CA LYS A 376 22.24 9.47 9.29
C LYS A 376 20.81 9.05 9.66
N ASP A 377 20.48 7.76 9.60
CA ASP A 377 19.12 7.30 9.88
C ASP A 377 18.85 7.35 11.39
N GLU A 378 17.76 8.02 11.75
CA GLU A 378 17.36 8.18 13.15
C GLU A 378 16.82 6.86 13.70
N GLN A 379 17.12 6.59 14.98
CA GLN A 379 16.60 5.41 15.66
C GLN A 379 15.37 5.77 16.49
N VAL A 380 14.36 4.93 16.42
CA VAL A 380 13.10 5.04 17.14
C VAL A 380 12.98 3.89 18.14
N LYS A 381 12.59 4.19 19.38
CA LYS A 381 12.26 3.19 20.40
C LYS A 381 10.77 2.88 20.32
N ILE A 382 10.42 1.67 19.89
CA ILE A 382 9.05 1.21 19.71
C ILE A 382 8.86 -0.16 20.36
N SER A 383 7.75 -0.39 21.07
CA SER A 383 7.43 -1.74 21.55
C SER A 383 6.95 -2.66 20.43
N PHE A 384 7.00 -3.98 20.64
CA PHE A 384 6.39 -4.92 19.70
C PHE A 384 4.87 -4.73 19.62
N GLY A 385 4.21 -4.33 20.71
CA GLY A 385 2.79 -3.93 20.67
C GLY A 385 2.57 -2.70 19.79
N GLY A 386 3.42 -1.68 19.90
CA GLY A 386 3.39 -0.50 19.02
C GLY A 386 3.63 -0.84 17.55
N LEU A 387 4.60 -1.71 17.27
CA LEU A 387 4.89 -2.18 15.92
C LEU A 387 3.74 -3.02 15.34
N LYS A 388 3.08 -3.85 16.17
CA LYS A 388 1.87 -4.60 15.80
C LYS A 388 0.74 -3.63 15.44
N ARG A 389 0.45 -2.64 16.29
CA ARG A 389 -0.58 -1.61 16.05
C ARG A 389 -0.32 -0.84 14.75
N LEU A 390 0.95 -0.53 14.47
CA LEU A 390 1.40 0.15 13.27
C LEU A 390 1.20 -0.69 12.00
N ALA A 391 1.55 -1.98 12.05
CA ALA A 391 1.32 -2.90 10.94
C ALA A 391 -0.18 -3.13 10.70
N LEU A 392 -0.99 -3.31 11.75
CA LEU A 392 -2.46 -3.46 11.64
C LEU A 392 -3.11 -2.21 11.04
N GLU A 393 -2.67 -1.00 11.46
CA GLU A 393 -3.15 0.24 10.84
C GLU A 393 -2.81 0.29 9.36
N ALA A 394 -1.56 0.02 9.01
CA ALA A 394 -1.08 0.09 7.64
C ALA A 394 -1.87 -0.85 6.72
N VAL A 395 -2.11 -2.09 7.16
CA VAL A 395 -2.95 -3.04 6.43
C VAL A 395 -4.37 -2.51 6.25
N THR A 396 -4.96 -1.95 7.31
CA THR A 396 -6.30 -1.36 7.27
C THR A 396 -6.37 -0.14 6.35
N PHE A 397 -5.35 0.71 6.39
CA PHE A 397 -5.19 1.87 5.52
C PHE A 397 -5.14 1.44 4.05
N GLY A 398 -4.36 0.40 3.72
CA GLY A 398 -4.30 -0.17 2.37
C GLY A 398 -5.63 -0.73 1.90
N SER A 399 -6.35 -1.44 2.77
CA SER A 399 -7.70 -1.95 2.49
C SER A 399 -8.69 -0.81 2.21
N PHE A 400 -8.72 0.22 3.05
CA PHE A 400 -9.57 1.39 2.82
C PHE A 400 -9.17 2.14 1.55
N LEU A 401 -7.87 2.28 1.26
CA LEU A 401 -7.41 2.92 0.04
C LEU A 401 -7.97 2.23 -1.21
N TRP A 402 -8.04 0.90 -1.24
CA TRP A 402 -8.70 0.16 -2.33
C TRP A 402 -10.20 0.49 -2.45
N ASP A 403 -10.94 0.45 -1.33
CA ASP A 403 -12.39 0.71 -1.33
C ASP A 403 -12.70 2.13 -1.81
N VAL A 404 -11.91 3.09 -1.35
CA VAL A 404 -12.05 4.51 -1.65
C VAL A 404 -11.65 4.82 -3.08
N GLU A 405 -10.54 4.26 -3.56
CA GLU A 405 -10.10 4.37 -4.95
C GLU A 405 -11.17 3.77 -5.90
N SER A 406 -11.73 2.62 -5.56
CA SER A 406 -12.83 1.98 -6.32
C SER A 406 -14.09 2.85 -6.36
N TYR A 407 -14.45 3.47 -5.23
CA TYR A 407 -15.57 4.40 -5.15
C TYR A 407 -15.35 5.63 -6.04
N VAL A 408 -14.23 6.33 -5.91
CA VAL A 408 -13.97 7.56 -6.69
C VAL A 408 -13.83 7.25 -8.18
N ASP A 409 -13.21 6.13 -8.54
CA ASP A 409 -13.03 5.73 -9.93
C ASP A 409 -14.37 5.43 -10.62
N SER A 410 -15.37 4.91 -9.88
CA SER A 410 -16.72 4.71 -10.40
C SER A 410 -17.44 6.02 -10.79
N ARG A 411 -17.00 7.17 -10.27
CA ARG A 411 -17.62 8.49 -10.49
C ARG A 411 -16.83 9.38 -11.43
N TYR A 412 -15.50 9.41 -11.30
CA TYR A 412 -14.64 10.34 -12.05
C TYR A 412 -13.78 9.67 -13.14
N HIS A 413 -13.65 8.33 -13.10
CA HIS A 413 -12.89 7.51 -14.06
C HIS A 413 -11.46 8.03 -14.28
N PHE A 414 -10.61 7.89 -13.26
CA PHE A 414 -9.22 8.37 -13.32
C PHE A 414 -8.19 7.25 -13.51
N VAL A 415 -8.58 6.00 -13.28
CA VAL A 415 -7.67 4.87 -13.48
C VAL A 415 -7.58 4.56 -14.97
N LEU A 416 -6.35 4.58 -15.50
CA LEU A 416 -6.05 4.20 -16.88
C LEU A 416 -5.88 2.67 -16.92
N ASN A 417 -6.78 1.99 -17.63
CA ASN A 417 -6.71 0.53 -17.85
C ASN A 417 -5.58 0.13 -18.81
#